data_AF-A0A9R1KQP7-F1
#
_entry.id   AF-A0A9R1KQP7-F1
#
_cell.length_a   1.000
_cell.length_b   1.000
_cell.length_c   1.000
_cell.angle_alpha   90.00
_cell.angle_beta   90.00
_cell.angle_gamma   90.00
#
_symmetry.space_group_name_H-M   'P 1'
#
loop_
_entity.id
_entity.type
_entity.pdbx_description
1 polymer ?
#
loop_
_entity_poly.entity_id
_entity_poly.type
_entity_poly.pdbx_seq_one_letter_code
_entity_poly.pdbx_strand_id
1 'polypeptide(L)'
;MEASVQQGNYVQVYVMLPLDAVSVNNRFEKGDELREQLKRLVEAGVDGVMVDVWWGLVEAKGPRAYDWSAYKQLFQLVHEAGLKLKAIMSFHQCGGNVGDVVNIPIPQWVRNVGASDPDIFYTDQHGTRNIEYLTLGVDDQPLFHGRSAVQMYTDYMASFRDNMKEFLDAGVIVDIEVGLGPAGELRYPSYPQSHGWSFPGIGEFICYDKYLQADFKAAAAMVGHPEWEFPRDAGQYNDTPQRTRFFVDNGTYLTEQGRFFLAWYSNNLIKHGDKILDEANKVFLGHRVQLAIKISGIHWWYKVPSHAAEITAGYYNLHDRDGYRPIARMLKRHRASLNFTCAEMRDSEQSSQAMSAPEELVQQVLSAGWREGLNMACENALPRYDPTAYNTILRNARPHGINKSGPPEHKLFGFTYLRLSNQLVEGQNYVNFKTFVDRMHANLPHDPCVDPVAPLQRSGPELTIEMILQAAQPKLDPFPFEEHTDLRVQGLGGIGGDVEGPTGGMGGEVQDPTGSMGGELPATV
;
A
#
# COMPACT_ATOMS: atom_id res chain seq x y z
N MET A 1 16.75 -32.73 1.48
CA MET A 1 16.13 -32.54 2.81
C MET A 1 16.56 -31.20 3.41
N GLU A 2 17.85 -30.85 3.50
CA GLU A 2 18.28 -29.52 3.98
C GLU A 2 17.87 -28.36 3.05
N ALA A 3 18.07 -28.48 1.73
CA ALA A 3 17.67 -27.44 0.77
C ALA A 3 16.14 -27.16 0.77
N SER A 4 15.32 -28.20 0.84
CA SER A 4 13.84 -28.09 0.93
C SER A 4 13.36 -27.50 2.27
N VAL A 5 14.17 -27.61 3.33
CA VAL A 5 13.86 -27.06 4.65
C VAL A 5 14.20 -25.57 4.71
N GLN A 6 15.33 -25.14 4.15
CA GLN A 6 15.68 -23.71 4.07
C GLN A 6 14.74 -22.93 3.16
N GLN A 7 14.24 -23.54 2.08
CA GLN A 7 13.36 -22.88 1.11
C GLN A 7 12.05 -22.37 1.71
N GLY A 8 11.58 -22.98 2.80
CA GLY A 8 10.40 -22.49 3.54
C GLY A 8 10.57 -21.09 4.15
N ASN A 9 11.81 -20.62 4.34
CA ASN A 9 12.13 -19.31 4.92
C ASN A 9 12.25 -18.19 3.88
N TYR A 10 12.23 -18.55 2.60
CA TYR A 10 12.34 -17.61 1.48
C TYR A 10 11.16 -16.64 1.49
N VAL A 11 11.45 -15.35 1.38
CA VAL A 11 10.45 -14.29 1.19
C VAL A 11 10.79 -13.55 -0.08
N GLN A 12 9.87 -13.56 -1.06
CA GLN A 12 10.08 -12.92 -2.35
C GLN A 12 10.23 -11.41 -2.20
N VAL A 13 11.13 -10.81 -2.99
CA VAL A 13 11.35 -9.37 -3.08
C VAL A 13 10.95 -8.88 -4.46
N TYR A 14 10.01 -7.94 -4.48
CA TYR A 14 9.59 -7.20 -5.65
C TYR A 14 10.08 -5.77 -5.56
N VAL A 15 10.20 -5.08 -6.69
CA VAL A 15 10.49 -3.63 -6.72
C VAL A 15 9.41 -2.90 -7.49
N MET A 16 8.84 -1.86 -6.89
CA MET A 16 7.86 -1.02 -7.56
C MET A 16 8.55 -0.19 -8.64
N LEU A 17 8.05 -0.23 -9.87
CA LEU A 17 8.58 0.55 -11.00
C LEU A 17 8.36 2.06 -10.81
N PRO A 18 9.04 2.95 -11.54
CA PRO A 18 8.76 4.38 -11.53
C PRO A 18 7.28 4.68 -11.82
N LEU A 19 6.73 5.72 -11.20
CA LEU A 19 5.32 6.11 -11.39
C LEU A 19 4.98 6.38 -12.88
N ASP A 20 5.96 6.81 -13.66
CA ASP A 20 5.88 7.06 -15.10
C ASP A 20 6.54 5.96 -15.96
N ALA A 21 6.58 4.72 -15.48
CA ALA A 21 7.02 3.58 -16.30
C ALA A 21 6.31 3.54 -17.66
N VAL A 22 5.02 3.92 -17.68
CA VAL A 22 4.31 4.41 -18.85
C VAL A 22 4.08 5.92 -18.69
N SER A 23 4.37 6.71 -19.72
CA SER A 23 4.28 8.17 -19.63
C SER A 23 2.83 8.66 -19.51
N VAL A 24 2.65 9.92 -19.09
CA VAL A 24 1.34 10.58 -18.93
C VAL A 24 0.47 10.61 -20.20
N ASN A 25 1.06 10.32 -21.36
CA ASN A 25 0.36 10.26 -22.65
C ASN A 25 0.08 8.81 -23.11
N ASN A 26 0.17 7.83 -22.22
CA ASN A 26 0.07 6.40 -22.51
C ASN A 26 1.08 5.93 -23.57
N ARG A 27 2.35 6.34 -23.42
CA ARG A 27 3.46 5.92 -24.29
C ARG A 27 4.58 5.30 -23.46
N PHE A 28 5.19 4.24 -23.98
CA PHE A 28 6.34 3.60 -23.35
C PHE A 28 7.64 4.21 -23.91
N GLU A 29 8.10 5.30 -23.28
CA GLU A 29 9.18 6.15 -23.79
C GLU A 29 10.55 5.82 -23.18
N LYS A 30 10.60 5.19 -21.99
CA LYS A 30 11.81 4.94 -21.20
C LYS A 30 12.33 3.50 -21.29
N GLY A 31 12.06 2.82 -22.41
CA GLY A 31 12.32 1.39 -22.56
C GLY A 31 13.78 0.99 -22.33
N ASP A 32 14.73 1.73 -22.91
CA ASP A 32 16.17 1.41 -22.80
C ASP A 32 16.71 1.67 -21.38
N GLU A 33 16.34 2.80 -20.77
CA GLU A 33 16.72 3.13 -19.38
C GLU A 33 16.17 2.06 -18.42
N LEU A 34 14.89 1.72 -18.55
CA LEU A 34 14.26 0.72 -17.72
C LEU A 34 14.90 -0.66 -17.94
N ARG A 35 15.28 -1.02 -19.18
CA ARG A 35 15.96 -2.28 -19.48
C ARG A 35 17.26 -2.41 -18.69
N GLU A 36 18.08 -1.36 -18.63
CA GLU A 36 19.32 -1.38 -17.84
C GLU A 36 19.04 -1.46 -16.34
N GLN A 37 18.04 -0.73 -15.84
CA GLN A 37 17.63 -0.82 -14.44
C GLN A 37 17.13 -2.22 -14.07
N LEU A 38 16.31 -2.87 -14.91
CA LEU A 38 15.82 -4.23 -14.68
C LEU A 38 16.97 -5.25 -14.65
N LYS A 39 18.00 -5.10 -15.48
CA LYS A 39 19.20 -5.96 -15.41
C LYS A 39 19.85 -5.89 -14.03
N ARG A 40 19.97 -4.70 -13.45
CA ARG A 40 20.51 -4.52 -12.09
C ARG A 40 19.62 -5.20 -11.04
N LEU A 41 18.30 -5.13 -11.19
CA LEU A 41 17.40 -5.85 -10.29
C LEU A 41 17.58 -7.38 -10.39
N VAL A 42 17.70 -7.91 -11.60
CA VAL A 42 17.98 -9.34 -11.83
C VAL A 42 19.34 -9.76 -11.24
N GLU A 43 20.39 -8.95 -11.42
CA GLU A 43 21.72 -9.17 -10.82
C GLU A 43 21.70 -9.16 -9.27
N ALA A 44 20.76 -8.43 -8.68
CA ALA A 44 20.51 -8.40 -7.25
C ALA A 44 19.64 -9.58 -6.76
N GLY A 45 19.11 -10.39 -7.68
CA GLY A 45 18.28 -11.55 -7.37
C GLY A 45 16.81 -11.22 -7.15
N VAL A 46 16.32 -10.03 -7.51
CA VAL A 46 14.91 -9.63 -7.34
C VAL A 46 13.96 -10.61 -8.06
N ASP A 47 12.87 -11.01 -7.40
CA ASP A 47 11.88 -11.96 -7.92
C ASP A 47 10.98 -11.38 -9.00
N GLY A 48 10.70 -10.08 -8.92
CA GLY A 48 9.79 -9.42 -9.83
C GLY A 48 9.65 -7.92 -9.60
N VAL A 49 8.73 -7.32 -10.34
CA VAL A 49 8.40 -5.91 -10.23
C VAL A 49 6.92 -5.69 -10.02
N MET A 50 6.55 -4.50 -9.54
CA MET A 50 5.16 -4.08 -9.35
C MET A 50 4.91 -2.77 -10.09
N VAL A 51 3.76 -2.63 -10.75
CA VAL A 51 3.45 -1.42 -11.52
C VAL A 51 1.97 -1.05 -11.46
N ASP A 52 1.73 0.26 -11.42
CA ASP A 52 0.42 0.86 -11.58
C ASP A 52 -0.09 0.75 -13.01
N VAL A 53 -1.27 0.17 -13.17
CA VAL A 53 -2.00 0.09 -14.44
C VAL A 53 -3.10 1.14 -14.43
N TRP A 54 -2.69 2.39 -14.70
CA TRP A 54 -3.48 3.60 -14.52
C TRP A 54 -4.75 3.63 -15.38
N TRP A 55 -5.91 3.66 -14.71
CA TRP A 55 -7.21 3.80 -15.37
C TRP A 55 -7.27 5.05 -16.27
N GLY A 56 -6.72 6.15 -15.78
CA GLY A 56 -6.64 7.43 -16.47
C GLY A 56 -5.85 7.44 -17.78
N LEU A 57 -4.93 6.47 -17.97
CA LEU A 57 -4.18 6.33 -19.23
C LEU A 57 -4.89 5.40 -20.20
N VAL A 58 -5.36 4.26 -19.71
CA VAL A 58 -5.86 3.18 -20.57
C VAL A 58 -7.26 3.47 -21.08
N GLU A 59 -8.18 3.97 -20.25
CA GLU A 59 -9.56 4.32 -20.66
C GLU A 59 -9.73 5.84 -20.85
N ALA A 60 -8.63 6.54 -21.17
CA ALA A 60 -8.60 8.01 -21.28
C ALA A 60 -9.56 8.56 -22.35
N LYS A 61 -9.66 7.85 -23.49
CA LYS A 61 -10.34 8.32 -24.70
C LYS A 61 -11.87 8.28 -24.61
N GLY A 62 -12.43 7.53 -23.66
CA GLY A 62 -13.87 7.42 -23.46
C GLY A 62 -14.30 6.04 -22.92
N PRO A 63 -15.59 5.87 -22.60
CA PRO A 63 -16.12 4.63 -22.08
C PRO A 63 -15.77 3.42 -22.97
N ARG A 64 -15.12 2.41 -22.38
CA ARG A 64 -14.66 1.17 -23.02
C ARG A 64 -13.66 1.34 -24.16
N ALA A 65 -13.07 2.53 -24.32
CA ALA A 65 -12.04 2.81 -25.31
C ALA A 65 -10.65 2.52 -24.72
N TYR A 66 -10.38 1.24 -24.43
CA TYR A 66 -9.15 0.79 -23.78
C TYR A 66 -7.95 0.79 -24.74
N ASP A 67 -6.84 1.41 -24.32
CA ASP A 67 -5.57 1.43 -25.05
C ASP A 67 -4.46 0.79 -24.19
N TRP A 68 -4.23 -0.50 -24.40
CA TRP A 68 -3.25 -1.30 -23.66
C TRP A 68 -1.83 -1.27 -24.27
N SER A 69 -1.61 -0.48 -25.33
CA SER A 69 -0.43 -0.60 -26.19
C SER A 69 0.90 -0.38 -25.46
N ALA A 70 1.00 0.64 -24.62
CA ALA A 70 2.21 0.92 -23.84
C ALA A 70 2.45 -0.12 -22.73
N TYR A 71 1.39 -0.54 -22.03
CA TYR A 71 1.48 -1.57 -21.00
C TYR A 71 1.91 -2.93 -21.56
N LYS A 72 1.46 -3.31 -22.77
CA LYS A 72 1.96 -4.52 -23.43
C LYS A 72 3.46 -4.47 -23.70
N GLN A 73 3.98 -3.33 -24.16
CA GLN A 73 5.42 -3.15 -24.38
C GLN A 73 6.21 -3.22 -23.08
N LEU A 74 5.69 -2.61 -22.01
CA LEU A 74 6.28 -2.70 -20.69
C LEU A 74 6.30 -4.14 -20.16
N PHE A 75 5.18 -4.86 -20.27
CA PHE A 75 5.08 -6.24 -19.75
C PHE A 75 5.95 -7.20 -20.56
N GLN A 76 6.07 -6.96 -21.86
CA GLN A 76 7.03 -7.67 -22.72
C GLN A 76 8.47 -7.44 -22.24
N LEU A 77 8.86 -6.20 -21.89
CA LEU A 77 10.18 -5.90 -21.33
C LEU A 77 10.43 -6.68 -20.03
N VAL A 78 9.45 -6.69 -19.12
CA VAL A 78 9.53 -7.42 -17.83
C VAL A 78 9.65 -8.93 -18.07
N HIS A 79 8.86 -9.47 -19.00
CA HIS A 79 8.91 -10.87 -19.39
C HIS A 79 10.27 -11.27 -19.97
N GLU A 80 10.83 -10.45 -20.87
CA GLU A 80 12.17 -10.65 -21.44
C GLU A 80 13.28 -10.63 -20.40
N ALA A 81 13.11 -9.84 -19.32
CA ALA A 81 14.03 -9.81 -18.19
C ALA A 81 13.92 -11.05 -17.29
N GLY A 82 12.89 -11.90 -17.46
CA GLY A 82 12.66 -13.08 -16.64
C GLY A 82 12.10 -12.76 -15.25
N LEU A 83 11.49 -11.59 -15.07
CA LEU A 83 10.93 -11.12 -13.80
C LEU A 83 9.43 -11.42 -13.71
N LYS A 84 8.95 -11.75 -12.50
CA LYS A 84 7.51 -11.77 -12.20
C LYS A 84 6.95 -10.35 -12.19
N LEU A 85 5.63 -10.22 -12.33
CA LEU A 85 4.91 -8.96 -12.39
C LEU A 85 3.70 -8.97 -11.45
N LYS A 86 3.62 -7.94 -10.60
CA LYS A 86 2.41 -7.57 -9.88
C LYS A 86 1.77 -6.36 -10.56
N ALA A 87 0.50 -6.44 -10.92
CA ALA A 87 -0.21 -5.38 -11.60
C ALA A 87 -1.26 -4.76 -10.68
N ILE A 88 -1.17 -3.44 -10.46
CA ILE A 88 -2.16 -2.72 -9.66
C ILE A 88 -3.26 -2.20 -10.59
N MET A 89 -4.51 -2.53 -10.32
CA MET A 89 -5.67 -1.93 -10.99
C MET A 89 -5.89 -0.53 -10.40
N SER A 90 -5.12 0.44 -10.89
CA SER A 90 -5.03 1.78 -10.33
C SER A 90 -6.21 2.66 -10.78
N PHE A 91 -7.36 2.46 -10.13
CA PHE A 91 -8.60 3.24 -10.33
C PHE A 91 -8.59 4.63 -9.67
N HIS A 92 -7.41 5.15 -9.38
CA HIS A 92 -7.17 6.39 -8.65
C HIS A 92 -6.21 7.30 -9.41
N GLN A 93 -6.13 8.56 -8.98
CA GLN A 93 -5.14 9.52 -9.49
C GLN A 93 -3.74 9.23 -8.94
N CYS A 94 -2.73 9.29 -9.81
CA CYS A 94 -1.33 9.53 -9.41
C CYS A 94 -1.12 11.04 -9.23
N GLY A 95 -0.56 11.50 -8.12
CA GLY A 95 -0.41 12.92 -7.83
C GLY A 95 -1.29 13.38 -6.68
N GLY A 96 -0.71 14.15 -5.76
CA GLY A 96 -1.40 14.70 -4.59
C GLY A 96 -0.95 14.10 -3.26
N ASN A 97 -0.16 13.02 -3.28
CA ASN A 97 0.41 12.37 -2.10
C ASN A 97 1.95 12.53 -2.05
N VAL A 98 2.54 12.21 -0.90
CA VAL A 98 4.01 12.24 -0.71
C VAL A 98 4.70 11.32 -1.71
N GLY A 99 5.64 11.87 -2.48
CA GLY A 99 6.44 11.10 -3.44
C GLY A 99 5.86 11.04 -4.86
N ASP A 100 4.66 11.59 -5.08
CA ASP A 100 4.09 11.66 -6.42
C ASP A 100 4.72 12.81 -7.23
N VAL A 101 5.65 12.45 -8.12
CA VAL A 101 6.29 13.39 -9.06
C VAL A 101 5.57 13.45 -10.41
N VAL A 102 4.56 12.59 -10.61
CA VAL A 102 3.80 12.41 -11.84
C VAL A 102 2.33 12.68 -11.54
N ASN A 103 1.63 13.36 -12.46
CA ASN A 103 0.21 13.64 -12.33
C ASN A 103 -0.57 12.90 -13.42
N ILE A 104 -1.31 11.86 -13.03
CA ILE A 104 -2.18 11.06 -13.89
C ILE A 104 -3.56 11.02 -13.24
N PRO A 105 -4.50 11.89 -13.63
CA PRO A 105 -5.85 11.88 -13.06
C PRO A 105 -6.65 10.66 -13.53
N ILE A 106 -7.77 10.36 -12.86
CA ILE A 106 -8.79 9.44 -13.39
C ILE A 106 -9.33 9.94 -14.75
N PRO A 107 -9.99 9.10 -15.58
CA PRO A 107 -10.37 9.49 -16.94
C PRO A 107 -11.17 10.79 -17.01
N GLN A 108 -10.83 11.65 -17.96
CA GLN A 108 -11.45 12.97 -18.08
C GLN A 108 -12.98 12.88 -18.28
N TRP A 109 -13.46 11.88 -19.01
CA TRP A 109 -14.90 11.69 -19.23
C TRP A 109 -15.65 11.35 -17.93
N VAL A 110 -15.01 10.70 -16.96
CA VAL A 110 -15.55 10.46 -15.61
C VAL A 110 -15.59 11.77 -14.83
N ARG A 111 -14.50 12.55 -14.87
CA ARG A 111 -14.43 13.86 -14.22
C ARG A 111 -15.48 14.85 -14.76
N ASN A 112 -15.82 14.73 -16.04
CA ASN A 112 -16.89 15.52 -16.65
C ASN A 112 -18.28 15.17 -16.07
N VAL A 113 -18.53 13.92 -15.65
CA VAL A 113 -19.74 13.58 -14.87
C VAL A 113 -19.73 14.34 -13.54
N GLY A 114 -18.57 14.43 -12.90
CA GLY A 114 -18.37 15.17 -11.66
C GLY A 114 -18.62 16.68 -11.75
N ALA A 115 -18.54 17.26 -12.95
CA ALA A 115 -18.91 18.66 -13.17
C ALA A 115 -20.43 18.89 -13.06
N SER A 116 -21.24 17.87 -13.39
CA SER A 116 -22.71 17.92 -13.27
C SER A 116 -23.19 17.36 -11.92
N ASP A 117 -22.48 16.36 -11.40
CA ASP A 117 -22.74 15.75 -10.10
C ASP A 117 -21.46 15.68 -9.26
N PRO A 118 -21.12 16.72 -8.49
CA PRO A 118 -19.89 16.76 -7.71
C PRO A 118 -19.86 15.71 -6.58
N ASP A 119 -21.01 15.13 -6.23
CA ASP A 119 -21.13 14.10 -5.20
C ASP A 119 -20.66 12.70 -5.66
N ILE A 120 -20.15 12.56 -6.89
CA ILE A 120 -19.41 11.34 -7.28
C ILE A 120 -18.04 11.23 -6.59
N PHE A 121 -17.59 12.28 -5.93
CA PHE A 121 -16.31 12.38 -5.25
C PHE A 121 -16.49 12.38 -3.74
N TYR A 122 -15.53 11.77 -3.04
CA TYR A 122 -15.44 11.88 -1.58
C TYR A 122 -15.41 13.35 -1.14
N THR A 123 -16.19 13.67 -0.12
CA THR A 123 -16.44 15.04 0.31
C THR A 123 -16.29 15.21 1.81
N ASP A 124 -15.58 16.25 2.22
CA ASP A 124 -15.39 16.60 3.64
C ASP A 124 -16.53 17.49 4.17
N GLN A 125 -16.48 17.80 5.48
CA GLN A 125 -17.53 18.60 6.14
C GLN A 125 -17.65 20.03 5.59
N HIS A 126 -16.62 20.51 4.88
CA HIS A 126 -16.58 21.84 4.27
C HIS A 126 -17.10 21.83 2.82
N GLY A 127 -17.46 20.66 2.29
CA GLY A 127 -17.92 20.50 0.92
C GLY A 127 -16.78 20.41 -0.11
N THR A 128 -15.53 20.28 0.35
CA THR A 128 -14.36 20.11 -0.53
C THR A 128 -14.42 18.73 -1.19
N ARG A 129 -14.19 18.68 -2.50
CA ARG A 129 -14.28 17.44 -3.29
C ARG A 129 -12.88 16.88 -3.52
N ASN A 130 -12.61 15.67 -3.04
CA ASN A 130 -11.39 14.95 -3.40
C ASN A 130 -11.60 14.23 -4.74
N ILE A 131 -10.92 14.69 -5.79
CA ILE A 131 -11.09 14.23 -7.17
C ILE A 131 -10.22 13.01 -7.54
N GLU A 132 -9.50 12.43 -6.58
CA GLU A 132 -8.54 11.35 -6.83
C GLU A 132 -9.21 10.00 -7.02
N TYR A 133 -10.41 9.80 -6.46
CA TYR A 133 -11.15 8.53 -6.48
C TYR A 133 -12.67 8.78 -6.38
N LEU A 134 -13.47 7.84 -6.88
CA LEU A 134 -14.94 7.93 -6.81
C LEU A 134 -15.44 7.50 -5.43
N THR A 135 -16.40 8.23 -4.83
CA THR A 135 -16.97 7.81 -3.54
C THR A 135 -17.58 6.41 -3.63
N LEU A 136 -17.41 5.57 -2.61
CA LEU A 136 -18.08 4.27 -2.55
C LEU A 136 -19.62 4.40 -2.59
N GLY A 137 -20.16 5.59 -2.28
CA GLY A 137 -21.59 5.89 -2.42
C GLY A 137 -22.12 5.75 -3.86
N VAL A 138 -21.25 5.77 -4.88
CA VAL A 138 -21.62 5.59 -6.29
C VAL A 138 -21.25 4.22 -6.87
N ASP A 139 -20.84 3.25 -6.03
CA ASP A 139 -20.51 1.88 -6.44
C ASP A 139 -21.56 1.26 -7.37
N ASP A 140 -22.84 1.40 -6.99
CA ASP A 140 -23.99 0.82 -7.71
C ASP A 140 -24.82 1.86 -8.47
N GLN A 141 -24.41 3.13 -8.48
CA GLN A 141 -25.17 4.21 -9.11
C GLN A 141 -24.83 4.30 -10.60
N PRO A 142 -25.77 4.12 -11.55
CA PRO A 142 -25.50 4.02 -12.99
C PRO A 142 -25.29 5.40 -13.66
N LEU A 143 -24.42 6.24 -13.08
CA LEU A 143 -24.21 7.64 -13.45
C LEU A 143 -23.25 7.81 -14.63
N PHE A 144 -22.41 6.82 -14.90
CA PHE A 144 -21.29 6.93 -15.82
C PHE A 144 -21.66 6.41 -17.20
N HIS A 145 -22.49 7.19 -17.91
CA HIS A 145 -23.06 6.83 -19.21
C HIS A 145 -23.80 5.48 -19.19
N GLY A 146 -24.60 5.26 -18.12
CA GLY A 146 -25.39 4.04 -17.92
C GLY A 146 -24.65 2.91 -17.19
N ARG A 147 -23.39 3.11 -16.80
CA ARG A 147 -22.62 2.17 -15.95
C ARG A 147 -22.48 2.70 -14.52
N SER A 148 -22.41 1.79 -13.54
CA SER A 148 -21.98 2.10 -12.18
C SER A 148 -20.45 2.08 -12.03
N ALA A 149 -19.91 2.59 -10.91
CA ALA A 149 -18.48 2.54 -10.67
C ALA A 149 -17.93 1.10 -10.64
N VAL A 150 -18.60 0.19 -9.94
CA VAL A 150 -18.21 -1.24 -9.90
C VAL A 150 -18.26 -1.88 -11.29
N GLN A 151 -19.25 -1.53 -12.13
CA GLN A 151 -19.30 -2.02 -13.51
C GLN A 151 -18.12 -1.48 -14.34
N MET A 152 -17.70 -0.22 -14.15
CA MET A 152 -16.51 0.31 -14.82
C MET A 152 -15.24 -0.44 -14.40
N TYR A 153 -15.07 -0.68 -13.09
CA TYR A 153 -13.92 -1.43 -12.57
C TYR A 153 -13.90 -2.86 -13.10
N THR A 154 -15.06 -3.52 -13.15
CA THR A 154 -15.22 -4.88 -13.68
C THR A 154 -14.89 -4.93 -15.18
N ASP A 155 -15.46 -4.02 -15.98
CA ASP A 155 -15.19 -3.93 -17.42
C ASP A 155 -13.69 -3.70 -17.68
N TYR A 156 -13.03 -2.84 -16.89
CA TYR A 156 -11.60 -2.57 -17.00
C TYR A 156 -10.75 -3.81 -16.70
N MET A 157 -11.01 -4.50 -15.59
CA MET A 157 -10.31 -5.74 -15.23
C MET A 157 -10.54 -6.84 -16.26
N ALA A 158 -11.75 -6.97 -16.79
CA ALA A 158 -12.06 -7.94 -17.85
C ALA A 158 -11.27 -7.63 -19.14
N SER A 159 -11.22 -6.36 -19.54
CA SER A 159 -10.42 -5.90 -20.67
C SER A 159 -8.92 -6.14 -20.45
N PHE A 160 -8.41 -5.90 -19.23
CA PHE A 160 -7.04 -6.20 -18.86
C PHE A 160 -6.73 -7.69 -19.01
N ARG A 161 -7.55 -8.57 -18.42
CA ARG A 161 -7.38 -10.02 -18.52
C ARG A 161 -7.30 -10.48 -19.97
N ASP A 162 -8.24 -10.02 -20.81
CA ASP A 162 -8.32 -10.46 -22.20
C ASP A 162 -7.11 -9.98 -23.01
N ASN A 163 -6.64 -8.76 -22.75
CA ASN A 163 -5.50 -8.18 -23.47
C ASN A 163 -4.15 -8.67 -22.97
N MET A 164 -4.04 -9.05 -21.69
CA MET A 164 -2.80 -9.51 -21.04
C MET A 164 -2.77 -11.04 -20.87
N LYS A 165 -3.67 -11.77 -21.55
CA LYS A 165 -3.80 -13.22 -21.43
C LYS A 165 -2.48 -13.97 -21.65
N GLU A 166 -1.66 -13.52 -22.60
CA GLU A 166 -0.34 -14.13 -22.85
C GLU A 166 0.58 -14.09 -21.63
N PHE A 167 0.60 -12.97 -20.90
CA PHE A 167 1.40 -12.79 -19.69
C PHE A 167 0.82 -13.53 -18.48
N LEU A 168 -0.51 -13.65 -18.40
CA LEU A 168 -1.20 -14.46 -17.39
C LEU A 168 -0.93 -15.96 -17.60
N ASP A 169 -1.04 -16.44 -18.84
CA ASP A 169 -0.85 -17.86 -19.19
C ASP A 169 0.62 -18.27 -19.05
N ALA A 170 1.55 -17.37 -19.36
CA ALA A 170 2.99 -17.58 -19.17
C ALA A 170 3.45 -17.50 -17.70
N GLY A 171 2.57 -17.12 -16.77
CA GLY A 171 2.90 -16.96 -15.35
C GLY A 171 3.80 -15.75 -15.05
N VAL A 172 3.82 -14.76 -15.93
CA VAL A 172 4.52 -13.48 -15.70
C VAL A 172 3.77 -12.66 -14.69
N ILE A 173 2.48 -12.43 -14.94
CA ILE A 173 1.58 -11.77 -13.99
C ILE A 173 1.21 -12.78 -12.92
N VAL A 174 1.62 -12.52 -11.68
CA VAL A 174 1.41 -13.44 -10.53
C VAL A 174 0.45 -12.87 -9.49
N ASP A 175 0.22 -11.56 -9.51
CA ASP A 175 -0.61 -10.85 -8.54
C ASP A 175 -1.36 -9.70 -9.22
N ILE A 176 -2.63 -9.54 -8.85
CA ILE A 176 -3.49 -8.42 -9.21
C ILE A 176 -3.88 -7.72 -7.92
N GLU A 177 -3.29 -6.56 -7.67
CA GLU A 177 -3.69 -5.69 -6.57
C GLU A 177 -4.84 -4.80 -7.05
N VAL A 178 -5.99 -4.89 -6.38
CA VAL A 178 -7.19 -4.13 -6.78
C VAL A 178 -7.24 -2.83 -6.00
N GLY A 179 -7.16 -1.69 -6.70
CA GLY A 179 -7.20 -0.37 -6.08
C GLY A 179 -8.61 -0.01 -5.58
N LEU A 180 -8.75 0.29 -4.29
CA LEU A 180 -10.05 0.48 -3.61
C LEU A 180 -10.24 1.88 -3.02
N GLY A 181 -9.45 2.85 -3.47
CA GLY A 181 -9.47 4.19 -2.91
C GLY A 181 -8.28 5.04 -3.33
N PRO A 182 -8.07 6.20 -2.68
CA PRO A 182 -6.90 7.05 -2.90
C PRO A 182 -5.59 6.26 -2.72
N ALA A 183 -4.62 6.50 -3.61
CA ALA A 183 -3.38 5.72 -3.71
C ALA A 183 -3.57 4.19 -3.88
N GLY A 184 -4.76 3.75 -4.29
CA GLY A 184 -5.11 2.33 -4.46
C GLY A 184 -5.48 1.63 -3.14
N GLU A 185 -5.46 2.35 -2.03
CA GLU A 185 -5.64 1.78 -0.69
C GLU A 185 -7.13 1.73 -0.32
N LEU A 186 -7.55 0.67 0.39
CA LEU A 186 -8.91 0.58 0.92
C LEU A 186 -9.09 1.52 2.13
N ARG A 187 -9.37 2.79 1.87
CA ARG A 187 -9.59 3.83 2.89
C ARG A 187 -10.33 5.04 2.32
N TYR A 188 -10.72 5.94 3.20
CA TYR A 188 -11.12 7.29 2.83
C TYR A 188 -9.90 8.23 2.63
N PRO A 189 -10.02 9.31 1.84
CA PRO A 189 -8.96 10.31 1.68
C PRO A 189 -8.94 11.29 2.86
N SER A 190 -8.72 10.80 4.09
CA SER A 190 -8.85 11.58 5.33
C SER A 190 -7.64 12.47 5.68
N TYR A 191 -6.50 12.28 5.01
CA TYR A 191 -5.28 13.06 5.18
C TYR A 191 -4.76 13.68 3.85
N PRO A 192 -5.61 14.39 3.10
CA PRO A 192 -5.24 14.92 1.78
C PRO A 192 -4.28 16.11 1.94
N GLN A 193 -3.01 15.93 1.59
CA GLN A 193 -2.03 17.02 1.59
C GLN A 193 -2.47 18.17 0.66
N SER A 194 -3.14 17.83 -0.44
CA SER A 194 -3.74 18.75 -1.40
C SER A 194 -4.78 19.69 -0.77
N HIS A 195 -5.38 19.34 0.36
CA HIS A 195 -6.35 20.18 1.08
C HIS A 195 -5.79 20.73 2.41
N GLY A 196 -4.46 20.74 2.57
CA GLY A 196 -3.80 21.38 3.71
C GLY A 196 -3.66 20.52 4.95
N TRP A 197 -3.95 19.20 4.88
CA TRP A 197 -3.55 18.29 5.95
C TRP A 197 -2.01 18.19 6.02
N SER A 198 -1.47 18.09 7.23
CA SER A 198 -0.06 17.88 7.50
C SER A 198 0.12 16.88 8.63
N PHE A 199 1.09 15.98 8.50
CA PHE A 199 1.43 15.02 9.54
C PHE A 199 1.84 15.76 10.84
N PRO A 200 1.38 15.33 12.03
CA PRO A 200 0.53 14.17 12.32
C PRO A 200 -0.95 14.55 12.60
N GLY A 201 -1.60 15.39 11.80
CA GLY A 201 -3.01 15.77 12.03
C GLY A 201 -3.98 14.58 12.08
N ILE A 202 -5.06 14.69 12.86
CA ILE A 202 -6.07 13.62 13.02
C ILE A 202 -6.83 13.27 11.72
N GLY A 203 -6.81 14.15 10.72
CA GLY A 203 -7.62 14.01 9.51
C GLY A 203 -9.08 14.39 9.72
N GLU A 204 -9.94 14.14 8.72
CA GLU A 204 -11.38 14.37 8.81
C GLU A 204 -12.19 13.18 8.30
N PHE A 205 -13.46 13.10 8.71
CA PHE A 205 -14.41 12.15 8.14
C PHE A 205 -14.85 12.60 6.75
N ILE A 206 -14.67 11.74 5.74
CA ILE A 206 -14.90 12.08 4.34
C ILE A 206 -16.14 11.34 3.80
N CYS A 207 -17.29 11.64 4.40
CA CYS A 207 -18.57 11.00 4.10
C CYS A 207 -19.70 11.99 3.79
N TYR A 208 -19.37 13.22 3.39
CA TYR A 208 -20.33 14.30 3.20
C TYR A 208 -20.85 14.43 1.76
N ASP A 209 -20.59 13.47 0.87
CA ASP A 209 -21.28 13.43 -0.42
C ASP A 209 -22.75 13.02 -0.22
N LYS A 210 -23.63 13.45 -1.13
CA LYS A 210 -25.07 13.21 -0.98
C LYS A 210 -25.45 11.73 -0.89
N TYR A 211 -24.65 10.82 -1.47
CA TYR A 211 -24.94 9.39 -1.49
C TYR A 211 -24.69 8.76 -0.12
N LEU A 212 -23.51 9.02 0.46
CA LEU A 212 -23.17 8.58 1.82
C LEU A 212 -24.03 9.26 2.90
N GLN A 213 -24.38 10.54 2.71
CA GLN A 213 -25.33 11.20 3.60
C GLN A 213 -26.71 10.52 3.59
N ALA A 214 -27.21 10.11 2.42
CA ALA A 214 -28.48 9.41 2.30
C ALA A 214 -28.41 8.01 2.92
N ASP A 215 -27.31 7.28 2.69
CA ASP A 215 -27.07 5.96 3.27
C ASP A 215 -27.05 6.01 4.81
N PHE A 216 -26.32 6.97 5.40
CA PHE A 216 -26.31 7.14 6.85
C PHE A 216 -27.69 7.46 7.43
N LYS A 217 -28.44 8.38 6.81
CA LYS A 217 -29.79 8.73 7.25
C LYS A 217 -30.73 7.52 7.23
N ALA A 218 -30.64 6.70 6.19
CA ALA A 218 -31.40 5.46 6.10
C ALA A 218 -31.00 4.47 7.21
N ALA A 219 -29.70 4.26 7.43
CA ALA A 219 -29.19 3.40 8.48
C ALA A 219 -29.61 3.86 9.89
N ALA A 220 -29.54 5.16 10.16
CA ALA A 220 -29.94 5.75 11.44
C ALA A 220 -31.45 5.61 11.70
N ALA A 221 -32.28 5.84 10.67
CA ALA A 221 -33.73 5.64 10.77
C ALA A 221 -34.09 4.16 11.04
N MET A 222 -33.36 3.20 10.45
CA MET A 222 -33.59 1.77 10.66
C MET A 222 -33.36 1.31 12.11
N VAL A 223 -32.45 1.96 12.84
CA VAL A 223 -32.19 1.67 14.25
C VAL A 223 -33.03 2.54 15.20
N GLY A 224 -34.03 3.26 14.69
CA GLY A 224 -34.94 4.07 15.50
C GLY A 224 -34.40 5.44 15.89
N HIS A 225 -33.30 5.89 15.28
CA HIS A 225 -32.64 7.17 15.56
C HIS A 225 -32.52 8.07 14.32
N PRO A 226 -33.63 8.45 13.66
CA PRO A 226 -33.60 9.31 12.48
C PRO A 226 -33.02 10.72 12.75
N GLU A 227 -32.92 11.12 14.02
CA GLU A 227 -32.33 12.37 14.47
C GLU A 227 -30.80 12.36 14.50
N TRP A 228 -30.16 11.19 14.40
CA TRP A 228 -28.71 11.12 14.43
C TRP A 228 -28.09 11.75 13.17
N GLU A 229 -27.06 12.55 13.39
CA GLU A 229 -26.26 13.21 12.36
C GLU A 229 -24.79 12.77 12.47
N PHE A 230 -23.99 13.14 11.47
CA PHE A 230 -22.54 13.02 11.52
C PHE A 230 -21.94 13.84 12.69
N PRO A 231 -20.80 13.41 13.26
CA PRO A 231 -20.18 14.11 14.38
C PRO A 231 -19.66 15.50 13.94
N ARG A 232 -20.27 16.55 14.49
CA ARG A 232 -19.87 17.95 14.26
C ARG A 232 -18.74 18.43 15.19
N ASP A 233 -18.36 17.58 16.14
CA ASP A 233 -17.39 17.85 17.19
C ASP A 233 -16.06 17.10 17.00
N ALA A 234 -15.83 16.62 15.77
CA ALA A 234 -14.65 15.88 15.31
C ALA A 234 -13.43 16.75 14.98
N GLY A 235 -13.55 18.08 15.00
CA GLY A 235 -12.44 18.99 14.69
C GLY A 235 -12.14 19.10 13.20
N GLN A 236 -10.91 19.47 12.86
CA GLN A 236 -10.40 19.61 11.49
C GLN A 236 -9.13 18.79 11.25
N TYR A 237 -8.70 18.71 9.99
CA TYR A 237 -7.56 17.91 9.51
C TYR A 237 -6.32 17.93 10.43
N ASN A 238 -5.92 19.12 10.91
CA ASN A 238 -4.66 19.32 11.64
C ASN A 238 -4.84 19.46 13.17
N ASP A 239 -6.04 19.21 13.70
CA ASP A 239 -6.23 19.14 15.14
C ASP A 239 -5.49 17.94 15.74
N THR A 240 -5.29 17.97 17.05
CA THR A 240 -4.90 16.80 17.84
C THR A 240 -6.15 16.23 18.54
N PRO A 241 -6.16 14.96 18.95
CA PRO A 241 -7.33 14.35 19.58
C PRO A 241 -7.89 15.17 20.75
N GLN A 242 -7.01 15.74 21.58
CA GLN A 242 -7.36 16.52 22.77
C GLN A 242 -8.04 17.86 22.45
N ARG A 243 -7.95 18.35 21.21
CA ARG A 243 -8.61 19.59 20.77
C ARG A 243 -10.05 19.39 20.33
N THR A 244 -10.50 18.14 20.23
CA THR A 244 -11.83 17.77 19.73
C THR A 244 -12.66 17.19 20.86
N ARG A 245 -13.99 17.37 20.84
CA ARG A 245 -14.84 16.66 21.82
C ARG A 245 -15.09 15.21 21.40
N PHE A 246 -14.94 14.91 20.11
CA PHE A 246 -15.09 13.57 19.59
C PHE A 246 -13.94 12.64 19.98
N PHE A 247 -12.67 13.02 19.75
CA PHE A 247 -11.51 12.14 19.92
C PHE A 247 -10.74 12.32 21.23
N VAL A 248 -11.11 13.29 22.08
CA VAL A 248 -10.52 13.41 23.42
C VAL A 248 -10.80 12.15 24.23
N ASP A 249 -9.99 11.88 25.25
CA ASP A 249 -10.24 10.76 26.16
C ASP A 249 -11.64 10.86 26.78
N ASN A 250 -12.37 9.74 26.81
CA ASN A 250 -13.81 9.69 27.15
C ASN A 250 -14.72 10.59 26.28
N GLY A 251 -14.30 10.92 25.06
CA GLY A 251 -15.04 11.76 24.11
C GLY A 251 -16.25 11.09 23.46
N THR A 252 -16.91 11.82 22.55
CA THR A 252 -18.18 11.37 21.96
C THR A 252 -18.05 10.16 21.05
N TYR A 253 -16.83 9.78 20.63
CA TYR A 253 -16.56 8.51 19.93
C TYR A 253 -16.98 7.26 20.73
N LEU A 254 -17.06 7.35 22.06
CA LEU A 254 -17.53 6.28 22.96
C LEU A 254 -19.02 6.37 23.30
N THR A 255 -19.76 7.33 22.75
CA THR A 255 -21.22 7.37 22.92
C THR A 255 -21.89 6.33 22.03
N GLU A 256 -23.17 6.05 22.25
CA GLU A 256 -23.95 5.17 21.37
C GLU A 256 -23.99 5.68 19.93
N GLN A 257 -24.29 6.96 19.74
CA GLN A 257 -24.26 7.61 18.43
C GLN A 257 -22.86 7.58 17.80
N GLY A 258 -21.82 7.85 18.59
CA GLY A 258 -20.43 7.77 18.13
C GLY A 258 -20.06 6.37 17.63
N ARG A 259 -20.31 5.33 18.43
CA ARG A 259 -20.06 3.94 18.03
C ARG A 259 -20.88 3.54 16.81
N PHE A 260 -22.14 3.97 16.72
CA PHE A 260 -22.98 3.71 15.55
C PHE A 260 -22.40 4.33 14.29
N PHE A 261 -22.03 5.62 14.35
CA PHE A 261 -21.41 6.32 13.22
C PHE A 261 -20.09 5.65 12.79
N LEU A 262 -19.23 5.29 13.74
CA LEU A 262 -17.95 4.64 13.46
C LEU A 262 -18.12 3.24 12.87
N ALA A 263 -19.10 2.48 13.36
CA ALA A 263 -19.46 1.20 12.77
C ALA A 263 -19.96 1.39 11.33
N TRP A 264 -20.90 2.31 11.09
CA TRP A 264 -21.40 2.62 9.75
C TRP A 264 -20.28 3.00 8.78
N TYR A 265 -19.43 3.95 9.17
CA TYR A 265 -18.36 4.50 8.34
C TYR A 265 -17.31 3.44 7.96
N SER A 266 -16.86 2.64 8.93
CA SER A 266 -15.90 1.55 8.69
C SER A 266 -16.51 0.37 7.93
N ASN A 267 -17.77 0.01 8.20
CA ASN A 267 -18.46 -1.06 7.49
C ASN A 267 -18.63 -0.75 6.00
N ASN A 268 -18.80 0.52 5.64
CA ASN A 268 -18.94 0.93 4.25
C ASN A 268 -17.67 0.67 3.43
N LEU A 269 -16.46 0.83 4.01
CA LEU A 269 -15.23 0.37 3.35
C LEU A 269 -15.19 -1.15 3.19
N ILE A 270 -15.58 -1.91 4.23
CA ILE A 270 -15.60 -3.38 4.15
C ILE A 270 -16.52 -3.83 3.01
N LYS A 271 -17.73 -3.28 2.91
CA LYS A 271 -18.70 -3.60 1.84
C LYS A 271 -18.17 -3.20 0.45
N HIS A 272 -17.52 -2.04 0.34
CA HIS A 272 -16.91 -1.57 -0.89
C HIS A 272 -15.84 -2.55 -1.39
N GLY A 273 -14.90 -2.92 -0.51
CA GLY A 273 -13.85 -3.90 -0.83
C GLY A 273 -14.43 -5.29 -1.17
N ASP A 274 -15.40 -5.77 -0.39
CA ASP A 274 -16.06 -7.06 -0.58
C ASP A 274 -16.71 -7.19 -1.97
N LYS A 275 -17.41 -6.13 -2.40
CA LYS A 275 -18.11 -6.07 -3.68
C LYS A 275 -17.15 -6.07 -4.86
N ILE A 276 -16.14 -5.19 -4.83
CA ILE A 276 -15.19 -5.07 -5.94
C ILE A 276 -14.30 -6.32 -6.05
N LEU A 277 -13.89 -6.90 -4.92
CA LEU A 277 -13.14 -8.16 -4.93
C LEU A 277 -13.97 -9.35 -5.43
N ASP A 278 -15.29 -9.34 -5.23
CA ASP A 278 -16.16 -10.37 -5.82
C ASP A 278 -16.11 -10.32 -7.35
N GLU A 279 -16.17 -9.11 -7.92
CA GLU A 279 -16.06 -8.91 -9.37
C GLU A 279 -14.66 -9.21 -9.90
N ALA A 280 -13.60 -8.76 -9.21
CA ALA A 280 -12.23 -9.12 -9.57
C ALA A 280 -12.03 -10.65 -9.57
N ASN A 281 -12.58 -11.34 -8.57
CA ASN A 281 -12.52 -12.80 -8.50
C ASN A 281 -13.30 -13.48 -9.64
N LYS A 282 -14.46 -12.96 -10.06
CA LYS A 282 -15.17 -13.45 -11.25
C LYS A 282 -14.34 -13.25 -12.52
N VAL A 283 -13.70 -12.09 -12.67
CA VAL A 283 -12.88 -11.77 -13.84
C VAL A 283 -11.69 -12.71 -13.95
N PHE A 284 -10.91 -12.86 -12.89
CA PHE A 284 -9.65 -13.63 -12.89
C PHE A 284 -9.82 -15.10 -12.49
N LEU A 285 -11.06 -15.59 -12.39
CA LEU A 285 -11.36 -16.98 -12.04
C LEU A 285 -10.59 -17.97 -12.92
N GLY A 286 -9.88 -18.91 -12.30
CA GLY A 286 -9.11 -19.95 -12.98
C GLY A 286 -7.72 -19.52 -13.47
N HIS A 287 -7.35 -18.25 -13.39
CA HIS A 287 -5.97 -17.80 -13.64
C HIS A 287 -5.08 -18.07 -12.43
N ARG A 288 -3.78 -18.30 -12.66
CA ARG A 288 -2.78 -18.54 -11.61
C ARG A 288 -2.26 -17.21 -11.05
N VAL A 289 -3.18 -16.40 -10.51
CA VAL A 289 -2.88 -15.10 -9.91
C VAL A 289 -3.45 -15.03 -8.51
N GLN A 290 -2.78 -14.27 -7.66
CA GLN A 290 -3.29 -13.85 -6.37
C GLN A 290 -4.05 -12.53 -6.54
N LEU A 291 -5.19 -12.39 -5.86
CA LEU A 291 -5.81 -11.07 -5.70
C LEU A 291 -5.32 -10.46 -4.40
N ALA A 292 -4.98 -9.18 -4.42
CA ALA A 292 -4.56 -8.45 -3.24
C ALA A 292 -5.37 -7.16 -3.09
N ILE A 293 -5.45 -6.67 -1.86
CA ILE A 293 -5.78 -5.27 -1.58
C ILE A 293 -4.67 -4.61 -0.80
N LYS A 294 -4.60 -3.29 -0.87
CA LYS A 294 -3.68 -2.50 -0.07
C LYS A 294 -4.37 -1.83 1.11
N ILE A 295 -3.78 -1.97 2.30
CA ILE A 295 -4.21 -1.28 3.53
C ILE A 295 -3.10 -0.33 3.95
N SER A 296 -3.47 0.94 4.15
CA SER A 296 -2.52 1.98 4.55
C SER A 296 -2.13 1.89 6.02
N GLY A 297 -0.85 2.10 6.33
CA GLY A 297 -0.32 2.12 7.68
C GLY A 297 -0.50 3.47 8.38
N ILE A 298 -1.66 3.67 8.99
CA ILE A 298 -2.00 4.91 9.72
C ILE A 298 -1.46 4.82 11.15
N HIS A 299 -0.17 5.11 11.29
CA HIS A 299 0.57 4.84 12.53
C HIS A 299 0.51 5.97 13.57
N TRP A 300 0.14 7.20 13.17
CA TRP A 300 0.03 8.33 14.10
C TRP A 300 -1.29 8.29 14.89
N TRP A 301 -1.25 8.78 16.13
CA TRP A 301 -2.31 8.63 17.14
C TRP A 301 -2.65 7.19 17.56
N TYR A 302 -1.91 6.19 17.10
CA TYR A 302 -2.12 4.79 17.52
C TYR A 302 -1.90 4.59 19.04
N LYS A 303 -1.02 5.40 19.67
CA LYS A 303 -0.75 5.30 21.12
C LYS A 303 -1.81 5.97 22.01
N VAL A 304 -2.82 6.64 21.45
CA VAL A 304 -3.89 7.26 22.23
C VAL A 304 -5.19 6.47 22.12
N PRO A 305 -6.07 6.50 23.16
CA PRO A 305 -7.26 5.65 23.21
C PRO A 305 -8.20 5.76 22.01
N SER A 306 -8.27 6.94 21.38
CA SER A 306 -9.19 7.19 20.28
C SER A 306 -8.69 6.76 18.91
N HIS A 307 -7.40 6.44 18.73
CA HIS A 307 -6.84 6.03 17.43
C HIS A 307 -7.31 6.94 16.27
N ALA A 308 -7.34 8.26 16.51
CA ALA A 308 -8.16 9.20 15.75
C ALA A 308 -7.94 9.15 14.22
N ALA A 309 -6.68 9.03 13.79
CA ALA A 309 -6.35 8.98 12.36
C ALA A 309 -6.77 7.67 11.68
N GLU A 310 -6.65 6.54 12.38
CA GLU A 310 -7.18 5.26 11.88
C GLU A 310 -8.70 5.36 11.67
N ILE A 311 -9.39 5.95 12.66
CA ILE A 311 -10.83 6.14 12.62
C ILE A 311 -11.26 7.04 11.44
N THR A 312 -10.61 8.19 11.22
CA THR A 312 -10.96 9.08 10.09
C THR A 312 -10.64 8.44 8.75
N ALA A 313 -9.57 7.63 8.67
CA ALA A 313 -9.25 6.82 7.48
C ALA A 313 -10.27 5.68 7.23
N GLY A 314 -11.10 5.36 8.21
CA GLY A 314 -12.17 4.36 8.15
C GLY A 314 -11.83 3.02 8.81
N TYR A 315 -10.67 2.90 9.43
CA TYR A 315 -10.30 1.74 10.25
C TYR A 315 -10.79 1.97 11.68
N TYR A 316 -11.91 1.34 12.04
CA TYR A 316 -12.43 1.44 13.41
C TYR A 316 -11.63 0.54 14.37
N ASN A 317 -10.37 0.90 14.60
CA ASN A 317 -9.46 0.21 15.52
C ASN A 317 -9.44 0.93 16.87
N LEU A 318 -9.52 0.17 17.95
CA LEU A 318 -9.38 0.64 19.33
C LEU A 318 -8.57 -0.38 20.14
N HIS A 319 -8.33 -0.10 21.41
CA HIS A 319 -7.70 -1.05 22.33
C HIS A 319 -8.53 -2.34 22.51
N ASP A 320 -9.86 -2.25 22.55
CA ASP A 320 -10.78 -3.36 22.78
C ASP A 320 -11.49 -3.86 21.50
N ARG A 321 -11.14 -3.28 20.34
CA ARG A 321 -11.75 -3.58 19.04
C ARG A 321 -10.68 -3.67 17.96
N ASP A 322 -10.52 -4.84 17.35
CA ASP A 322 -9.65 -5.00 16.18
C ASP A 322 -10.31 -4.43 14.93
N GLY A 323 -9.76 -3.33 14.40
CA GLY A 323 -10.25 -2.69 13.17
C GLY A 323 -9.82 -3.41 11.88
N TYR A 324 -8.77 -4.21 11.92
CA TYR A 324 -8.14 -4.82 10.74
C TYR A 324 -8.56 -6.27 10.52
N ARG A 325 -8.82 -7.02 11.61
CA ARG A 325 -9.26 -8.42 11.49
C ARG A 325 -10.62 -8.59 10.78
N PRO A 326 -11.62 -7.70 10.92
CA PRO A 326 -12.83 -7.73 10.09
C PRO A 326 -12.52 -7.59 8.60
N ILE A 327 -11.59 -6.70 8.23
CA ILE A 327 -11.14 -6.57 6.83
C ILE A 327 -10.52 -7.89 6.37
N ALA A 328 -9.59 -8.47 7.15
CA ALA A 328 -9.00 -9.76 6.83
C ALA A 328 -10.06 -10.89 6.70
N ARG A 329 -11.09 -10.89 7.55
CA ARG A 329 -12.19 -11.86 7.48
C ARG A 329 -13.01 -11.71 6.20
N MET A 330 -13.23 -10.47 5.75
CA MET A 330 -13.86 -10.21 4.45
C MET A 330 -13.02 -10.80 3.31
N LEU A 331 -11.70 -10.54 3.30
CA LEU A 331 -10.79 -11.05 2.27
C LEU A 331 -10.74 -12.58 2.18
N LYS A 332 -10.98 -13.26 3.30
CA LYS A 332 -10.94 -14.73 3.41
C LYS A 332 -11.84 -15.42 2.38
N ARG A 333 -13.07 -14.92 2.17
CA ARG A 333 -13.97 -15.55 1.18
C ARG A 333 -13.43 -15.41 -0.24
N HIS A 334 -12.69 -14.36 -0.53
CA HIS A 334 -12.08 -14.11 -1.84
C HIS A 334 -10.77 -14.86 -2.06
N ARG A 335 -10.18 -15.43 -1.00
CA ARG A 335 -8.78 -15.92 -0.98
C ARG A 335 -7.80 -14.82 -1.40
N ALA A 336 -8.14 -13.57 -1.07
CA ALA A 336 -7.29 -12.43 -1.34
C ALA A 336 -6.20 -12.30 -0.26
N SER A 337 -5.04 -11.77 -0.64
CA SER A 337 -4.02 -11.29 0.30
C SER A 337 -4.31 -9.88 0.77
N LEU A 338 -3.62 -9.53 1.86
CA LEU A 338 -3.52 -8.16 2.34
C LEU A 338 -2.07 -7.70 2.15
N ASN A 339 -1.89 -6.60 1.42
CA ASN A 339 -0.64 -5.88 1.28
C ASN A 339 -0.64 -4.67 2.22
N PHE A 340 0.33 -4.59 3.12
CA PHE A 340 0.38 -3.56 4.17
C PHE A 340 1.65 -2.71 4.12
N THR A 341 1.56 -1.42 4.39
CA THR A 341 2.72 -0.51 4.35
C THR A 341 3.44 -0.40 5.72
N CYS A 342 4.47 0.46 5.81
CA CYS A 342 5.21 0.79 7.05
C CYS A 342 6.16 -0.30 7.58
N ALA A 343 6.48 -1.32 6.80
CA ALA A 343 7.33 -2.42 7.26
C ALA A 343 8.79 -2.03 7.56
N GLU A 344 9.23 -0.83 7.15
CA GLU A 344 10.56 -0.29 7.39
C GLU A 344 10.67 0.61 8.61
N MET A 345 9.53 1.07 9.14
CA MET A 345 9.49 2.10 10.18
C MET A 345 9.77 1.52 11.57
N ARG A 346 10.53 2.28 12.37
CA ARG A 346 10.68 2.06 13.81
C ARG A 346 9.97 3.15 14.59
N ASP A 347 9.48 2.80 15.77
CA ASP A 347 8.86 3.73 16.71
C ASP A 347 9.80 4.86 17.11
N SER A 348 11.09 4.53 17.29
CA SER A 348 12.14 5.48 17.65
C SER A 348 12.42 6.55 16.59
N GLU A 349 11.99 6.34 15.34
CA GLU A 349 12.17 7.30 14.24
C GLU A 349 11.03 8.32 14.16
N GLN A 350 9.97 8.13 14.95
CA GLN A 350 8.77 8.96 14.90
C GLN A 350 8.82 10.08 15.93
N SER A 351 8.21 11.22 15.62
CA SER A 351 8.11 12.31 16.59
C SER A 351 7.22 11.91 17.77
N SER A 352 7.64 12.24 18.99
CA SER A 352 6.87 11.92 20.21
C SER A 352 5.48 12.57 20.21
N GLN A 353 5.36 13.75 19.59
CA GLN A 353 4.09 14.48 19.45
C GLN A 353 3.06 13.75 18.59
N ALA A 354 3.49 12.88 17.66
CA ALA A 354 2.59 12.15 16.79
C ALA A 354 1.88 10.98 17.49
N MET A 355 2.29 10.61 18.71
CA MET A 355 1.77 9.43 19.42
C MET A 355 1.75 8.18 18.52
N SER A 356 2.85 8.03 17.78
CA SER A 356 2.99 7.12 16.65
C SER A 356 3.51 5.74 17.09
N ALA A 357 2.97 4.66 16.52
CA ALA A 357 3.34 3.26 16.83
C ALA A 357 3.36 2.36 15.56
N PRO A 358 4.24 2.63 14.58
CA PRO A 358 4.32 1.79 13.37
C PRO A 358 4.66 0.33 13.68
N GLU A 359 5.48 0.04 14.69
CA GLU A 359 5.88 -1.34 14.99
C GLU A 359 4.71 -2.18 15.53
N GLU A 360 3.94 -1.63 16.47
CA GLU A 360 2.76 -2.28 17.03
C GLU A 360 1.64 -2.40 16.00
N LEU A 361 1.49 -1.39 15.12
CA LEU A 361 0.51 -1.43 14.04
C LEU A 361 0.82 -2.56 13.05
N VAL A 362 2.07 -2.69 12.59
CA VAL A 362 2.50 -3.80 11.72
C VAL A 362 2.23 -5.15 12.41
N GLN A 363 2.58 -5.28 13.69
CA GLN A 363 2.30 -6.50 14.46
C GLN A 363 0.80 -6.84 14.51
N GLN A 364 -0.06 -5.85 14.75
CA GLN A 364 -1.50 -6.05 14.79
C GLN A 364 -2.02 -6.54 13.43
N VAL A 365 -1.72 -5.83 12.34
CA VAL A 365 -2.28 -6.11 11.02
C VAL A 365 -1.81 -7.46 10.49
N LEU A 366 -0.51 -7.77 10.60
CA LEU A 366 0.03 -9.06 10.21
C LEU A 366 -0.59 -10.21 11.00
N SER A 367 -0.70 -10.05 12.32
CA SER A 367 -1.33 -11.06 13.18
C SER A 367 -2.80 -11.28 12.87
N ALA A 368 -3.55 -10.20 12.58
CA ALA A 368 -4.95 -10.28 12.19
C ALA A 368 -5.14 -11.07 10.90
N GLY A 369 -4.30 -10.81 9.88
CA GLY A 369 -4.35 -11.51 8.60
C GLY A 369 -3.96 -12.99 8.70
N TRP A 370 -2.87 -13.32 9.40
CA TRP A 370 -2.47 -14.71 9.60
C TRP A 370 -3.52 -15.52 10.37
N ARG A 371 -4.21 -14.91 11.35
CA ARG A 371 -5.33 -15.56 12.07
C ARG A 371 -6.52 -15.91 11.18
N GLU A 372 -6.77 -15.11 10.15
CA GLU A 372 -7.82 -15.41 9.18
C GLU A 372 -7.34 -16.38 8.08
N GLY A 373 -6.04 -16.70 8.06
CA GLY A 373 -5.41 -17.63 7.13
C GLY A 373 -5.01 -16.98 5.81
N LEU A 374 -4.76 -15.66 5.82
CA LEU A 374 -4.37 -14.92 4.63
C LEU A 374 -2.86 -14.95 4.41
N ASN A 375 -2.47 -14.86 3.13
CA ASN A 375 -1.13 -14.44 2.77
C ASN A 375 -0.98 -12.94 3.06
N MET A 376 0.08 -12.59 3.77
CA MET A 376 0.39 -11.20 4.12
C MET A 376 1.61 -10.74 3.33
N ALA A 377 1.48 -9.63 2.61
CA ALA A 377 2.60 -8.95 1.96
C ALA A 377 2.82 -7.59 2.60
N CYS A 378 4.02 -7.03 2.42
CA CYS A 378 4.29 -5.67 2.87
C CYS A 378 5.02 -4.81 1.84
N GLU A 379 4.93 -3.51 2.06
CA GLU A 379 5.70 -2.45 1.42
C GLU A 379 6.35 -1.54 2.45
N ASN A 380 7.46 -0.88 2.08
CA ASN A 380 7.92 0.29 2.82
C ASN A 380 7.09 1.52 2.43
N ALA A 381 6.77 2.35 3.41
CA ALA A 381 5.96 3.56 3.17
C ALA A 381 6.79 4.72 2.62
N LEU A 382 8.05 4.87 3.07
CA LEU A 382 8.96 5.95 2.68
C LEU A 382 10.21 5.41 1.98
N PRO A 383 10.85 6.21 1.11
CA PRO A 383 12.11 5.80 0.46
C PRO A 383 13.24 5.69 1.49
N ARG A 384 13.82 4.49 1.62
CA ARG A 384 14.88 4.18 2.61
C ARG A 384 15.95 3.29 2.01
N TYR A 385 17.22 3.65 2.18
CA TYR A 385 18.37 2.92 1.58
C TYR A 385 19.36 2.38 2.64
N ASP A 386 19.06 2.63 3.91
CA ASP A 386 19.93 2.31 5.04
C ASP A 386 19.69 0.89 5.60
N PRO A 387 20.72 0.25 6.17
CA PRO A 387 20.60 -1.07 6.79
C PRO A 387 19.57 -1.15 7.93
N THR A 388 19.27 -0.04 8.63
CA THR A 388 18.27 -0.04 9.72
C THR A 388 16.86 -0.32 9.19
N ALA A 389 16.48 0.34 8.08
CA ALA A 389 15.22 0.06 7.39
C ALA A 389 15.17 -1.40 6.91
N TYR A 390 16.21 -1.87 6.20
CA TYR A 390 16.28 -3.26 5.72
C TYR A 390 16.18 -4.29 6.85
N ASN A 391 16.86 -4.05 7.98
CA ASN A 391 16.80 -4.95 9.15
C ASN A 391 15.43 -4.94 9.82
N THR A 392 14.70 -3.83 9.77
CA THR A 392 13.32 -3.73 10.28
C THR A 392 12.34 -4.48 9.36
N ILE A 393 12.51 -4.35 8.04
CA ILE A 393 11.76 -5.14 7.06
C ILE A 393 12.03 -6.64 7.27
N LEU A 394 13.29 -7.04 7.43
CA LEU A 394 13.67 -8.44 7.67
C LEU A 394 13.08 -9.00 8.97
N ARG A 395 12.96 -8.17 10.03
CA ARG A 395 12.27 -8.54 11.27
C ARG A 395 10.80 -8.81 11.00
N ASN A 396 10.13 -7.92 10.27
CA ASN A 396 8.71 -8.05 9.94
C ASN A 396 8.45 -9.21 8.97
N ALA A 397 9.40 -9.50 8.07
CA ALA A 397 9.31 -10.58 7.08
C ALA A 397 9.26 -11.98 7.73
N ARG A 398 10.00 -12.15 8.83
CA ARG A 398 10.06 -13.37 9.63
C ARG A 398 10.05 -12.99 11.12
N PRO A 399 8.85 -12.79 11.71
CA PRO A 399 8.73 -12.35 13.10
C PRO A 399 9.42 -13.25 14.13
N HIS A 400 9.61 -14.53 13.81
CA HIS A 400 10.26 -15.53 14.66
C HIS A 400 11.60 -16.02 14.09
N GLY A 401 12.21 -15.24 13.19
CA GLY A 401 13.48 -15.58 12.56
C GLY A 401 13.43 -16.78 11.60
N ILE A 402 14.61 -17.33 11.29
CA ILE A 402 14.79 -18.49 10.42
C ILE A 402 14.48 -19.78 11.19
N ASN A 403 13.55 -20.57 10.67
CA ASN A 403 13.35 -21.94 11.12
C ASN A 403 14.28 -22.89 10.36
N LYS A 404 15.26 -23.46 11.06
CA LYS A 404 16.24 -24.41 10.48
C LYS A 404 15.68 -25.81 10.25
N SER A 405 14.49 -26.11 10.76
CA SER A 405 13.88 -27.46 10.71
C SER A 405 12.63 -27.52 9.84
N GLY A 406 12.17 -26.40 9.28
CA GLY A 406 11.02 -26.34 8.38
C GLY A 406 10.66 -24.90 8.00
N PRO A 407 9.47 -24.66 7.42
CA PRO A 407 8.96 -23.30 7.25
C PRO A 407 8.74 -22.62 8.62
N PRO A 408 8.92 -21.29 8.72
CA PRO A 408 8.60 -20.54 9.92
C PRO A 408 7.08 -20.57 10.18
N GLU A 409 6.69 -20.38 11.45
CA GLU A 409 5.26 -20.34 11.84
C GLU A 409 4.50 -19.24 11.10
N HIS A 410 5.12 -18.06 10.99
CA HIS A 410 4.63 -16.91 10.26
C HIS A 410 5.74 -16.34 9.38
N LYS A 411 5.44 -16.07 8.11
CA LYS A 411 6.27 -15.26 7.22
C LYS A 411 5.40 -14.36 6.36
N LEU A 412 5.99 -13.27 5.88
CA LEU A 412 5.42 -12.56 4.74
C LEU A 412 5.47 -13.46 3.49
N PHE A 413 4.43 -13.36 2.69
CA PHE A 413 4.36 -13.99 1.36
C PHE A 413 5.34 -13.31 0.40
N GLY A 414 5.48 -12.00 0.50
CA GLY A 414 6.47 -11.23 -0.23
C GLY A 414 6.56 -9.79 0.28
N PHE A 415 7.61 -9.11 -0.12
CA PHE A 415 7.83 -7.69 0.15
C PHE A 415 8.01 -6.95 -1.17
N THR A 416 7.35 -5.80 -1.34
CA THR A 416 7.56 -4.91 -2.48
C THR A 416 8.29 -3.65 -2.01
N TYR A 417 9.48 -3.38 -2.58
CA TYR A 417 10.28 -2.21 -2.25
C TYR A 417 9.84 -0.98 -3.06
N LEU A 418 9.57 0.12 -2.36
CA LEU A 418 9.24 1.43 -2.94
C LEU A 418 10.50 2.33 -2.88
N ARG A 419 11.08 2.73 -4.02
CA ARG A 419 10.74 2.48 -5.43
C ARG A 419 12.02 2.36 -6.25
N LEU A 420 11.93 1.75 -7.44
CA LEU A 420 13.00 1.79 -8.42
C LEU A 420 13.37 3.24 -8.76
N SER A 421 14.66 3.54 -8.64
CA SER A 421 15.27 4.81 -9.02
C SER A 421 16.74 4.56 -9.34
N ASN A 422 17.39 5.51 -10.03
CA ASN A 422 18.84 5.45 -10.26
C ASN A 422 19.61 5.36 -8.93
N GLN A 423 19.13 6.06 -7.89
CA GLN A 423 19.74 6.00 -6.55
C GLN A 423 19.71 4.60 -5.93
N LEU A 424 18.72 3.77 -6.26
CA LEU A 424 18.64 2.39 -5.73
C LEU A 424 19.67 1.47 -6.39
N VAL A 425 19.88 1.61 -7.71
CA VAL A 425 20.69 0.68 -8.52
C VAL A 425 22.16 1.11 -8.69
N GLU A 426 22.57 2.15 -7.98
CA GLU A 426 23.92 2.72 -8.00
C GLU A 426 24.61 2.66 -6.63
N GLY A 427 25.95 2.59 -6.67
CA GLY A 427 26.82 2.80 -5.52
C GLY A 427 26.52 1.89 -4.31
N GLN A 428 26.65 2.48 -3.11
CA GLN A 428 26.47 1.77 -1.84
C GLN A 428 25.02 1.34 -1.59
N ASN A 429 24.04 2.10 -2.11
CA ASN A 429 22.63 1.78 -1.98
C ASN A 429 22.32 0.43 -2.64
N TYR A 430 22.87 0.20 -3.84
CA TYR A 430 22.72 -1.06 -4.56
C TYR A 430 23.37 -2.24 -3.83
N VAL A 431 24.56 -2.04 -3.23
CA VAL A 431 25.23 -3.07 -2.43
C VAL A 431 24.40 -3.45 -1.20
N ASN A 432 23.85 -2.45 -0.50
CA ASN A 432 22.97 -2.68 0.65
C ASN A 432 21.68 -3.40 0.21
N PHE A 433 21.06 -2.95 -0.89
CA PHE A 433 19.83 -3.52 -1.43
C PHE A 433 20.02 -4.98 -1.86
N LYS A 434 21.10 -5.28 -2.59
CA LYS A 434 21.44 -6.66 -2.98
C LYS A 434 21.63 -7.56 -1.77
N THR A 435 22.36 -7.09 -0.76
CA THR A 435 22.53 -7.84 0.49
C THR A 435 21.19 -8.03 1.19
N PHE A 436 20.32 -7.02 1.19
CA PHE A 436 18.96 -7.14 1.72
C PHE A 436 18.15 -8.22 0.99
N VAL A 437 18.20 -8.29 -0.35
CA VAL A 437 17.55 -9.34 -1.14
C VAL A 437 18.09 -10.72 -0.74
N ASP A 438 19.40 -10.88 -0.64
CA ASP A 438 20.01 -12.15 -0.18
C ASP A 438 19.43 -12.56 1.19
N ARG A 439 19.31 -11.62 2.13
CA ARG A 439 18.77 -11.89 3.47
C ARG A 439 17.28 -12.20 3.44
N MET A 440 16.49 -11.56 2.58
CA MET A 440 15.07 -11.87 2.39
C MET A 440 14.88 -13.29 1.87
N HIS A 441 15.79 -13.74 1.00
CA HIS A 441 15.85 -15.10 0.45
C HIS A 441 16.46 -16.12 1.40
N ALA A 442 16.71 -15.76 2.66
CA ALA A 442 17.39 -16.60 3.65
C ALA A 442 18.79 -17.08 3.17
N ASN A 443 19.48 -16.23 2.42
CA ASN A 443 20.77 -16.46 1.74
C ASN A 443 20.74 -17.59 0.70
N LEU A 444 19.55 -17.94 0.21
CA LEU A 444 19.39 -18.83 -0.94
C LEU A 444 19.51 -18.05 -2.23
N PRO A 445 19.94 -18.69 -3.34
CA PRO A 445 19.84 -18.06 -4.65
C PRO A 445 18.36 -17.82 -5.01
N HIS A 446 18.13 -16.87 -5.93
CA HIS A 446 16.82 -16.62 -6.51
C HIS A 446 16.20 -17.92 -7.07
N ASP A 447 14.93 -18.17 -6.72
CA ASP A 447 14.16 -19.32 -7.18
C ASP A 447 12.87 -18.86 -7.91
N PRO A 448 12.84 -18.91 -9.26
CA PRO A 448 11.66 -18.49 -10.01
C PRO A 448 10.43 -19.37 -9.75
N CYS A 449 10.62 -20.60 -9.25
CA CYS A 449 9.57 -21.58 -9.01
C CYS A 449 8.97 -21.50 -7.60
N VAL A 450 9.46 -20.61 -6.73
CA VAL A 450 8.97 -20.45 -5.36
C VAL A 450 7.54 -19.92 -5.31
N ASP A 451 6.78 -20.41 -4.32
CA ASP A 451 5.38 -20.08 -4.05
C ASP A 451 4.47 -20.08 -5.31
N PRO A 452 4.35 -21.22 -6.03
CA PRO A 452 3.53 -21.28 -7.23
C PRO A 452 2.06 -21.01 -6.89
N VAL A 453 1.46 -20.05 -7.58
CA VAL A 453 0.05 -19.68 -7.36
C VAL A 453 -0.86 -20.71 -8.03
N ALA A 454 -1.80 -21.26 -7.26
CA ALA A 454 -2.83 -22.15 -7.77
C ALA A 454 -3.83 -21.35 -8.63
N PRO A 455 -4.53 -22.00 -9.58
CA PRO A 455 -5.67 -21.38 -10.26
C PRO A 455 -6.65 -20.79 -9.25
N LEU A 456 -6.96 -19.50 -9.38
CA LEU A 456 -7.83 -18.76 -8.48
C LEU A 456 -9.19 -19.45 -8.43
N GLN A 457 -9.63 -19.77 -7.22
CA GLN A 457 -10.95 -20.36 -6.99
C GLN A 457 -11.99 -19.26 -6.82
N ARG A 458 -13.25 -19.58 -7.18
CA ARG A 458 -14.38 -18.67 -6.98
C ARG A 458 -14.52 -18.33 -5.50
N SER A 459 -14.84 -17.07 -5.20
CA SER A 459 -15.08 -16.62 -3.83
C SER A 459 -16.09 -17.52 -3.13
N GLY A 460 -15.85 -17.77 -1.84
CA GLY A 460 -16.79 -18.47 -0.98
C GLY A 460 -18.10 -17.70 -0.79
N PRO A 461 -19.04 -18.29 -0.04
CA PRO A 461 -20.33 -17.65 0.25
C PRO A 461 -20.16 -16.25 0.82
N GLU A 462 -21.03 -15.33 0.40
CA GLU A 462 -21.10 -13.99 0.95
C GLU A 462 -21.42 -14.04 2.46
N LEU A 463 -20.73 -13.21 3.24
CA LEU A 463 -20.92 -13.10 4.68
C LEU A 463 -21.69 -11.83 4.98
N THR A 464 -22.63 -11.89 5.93
CA THR A 464 -23.26 -10.64 6.40
C THR A 464 -22.24 -9.79 7.15
N ILE A 465 -22.48 -8.48 7.24
CA ILE A 465 -21.58 -7.59 7.95
C ILE A 465 -21.43 -7.99 9.42
N GLU A 466 -22.48 -8.51 10.06
CA GLU A 466 -22.45 -9.00 11.44
C GLU A 466 -21.48 -10.18 11.60
N MET A 467 -21.47 -11.12 10.64
CA MET A 467 -20.55 -12.26 10.65
C MET A 467 -19.08 -11.81 10.50
N ILE A 468 -18.84 -10.80 9.66
CA ILE A 468 -17.52 -10.20 9.49
C ILE A 468 -17.08 -9.52 10.79
N LEU A 469 -17.98 -8.75 11.43
CA LEU A 469 -17.69 -7.97 12.63
C LEU A 469 -17.49 -8.80 13.89
N GLN A 470 -17.89 -10.08 13.92
CA GLN A 470 -17.47 -11.01 14.97
C GLN A 470 -15.94 -11.12 15.10
N ALA A 471 -15.18 -10.71 14.08
CA ALA A 471 -13.72 -10.68 14.14
C ALA A 471 -13.16 -9.54 15.00
N ALA A 472 -13.94 -8.49 15.24
CA ALA A 472 -13.48 -7.28 15.89
C ALA A 472 -13.28 -7.47 17.40
N GLN A 473 -13.99 -8.43 18.02
CA GLN A 473 -13.97 -8.63 19.47
C GLN A 473 -13.96 -10.11 19.87
N PRO A 474 -13.21 -10.49 20.94
CA PRO A 474 -12.21 -9.67 21.61
C PRO A 474 -11.00 -9.40 20.72
N LYS A 475 -10.37 -8.23 20.86
CA LYS A 475 -9.04 -7.98 20.27
C LYS A 475 -8.05 -8.95 20.91
N LEU A 476 -7.29 -9.65 20.07
CA LEU A 476 -6.30 -10.64 20.53
C LEU A 476 -4.91 -9.99 20.49
N ASP A 477 -4.08 -10.32 21.47
CA ASP A 477 -2.66 -9.92 21.49
C ASP A 477 -1.99 -10.31 20.15
N PRO A 478 -1.09 -9.51 19.58
CA PRO A 478 -0.36 -9.91 18.38
C PRO A 478 0.47 -11.17 18.62
N PHE A 479 0.83 -11.89 17.56
CA PHE A 479 1.87 -12.93 17.68
C PHE A 479 3.17 -12.28 18.17
N PRO A 480 4.05 -13.01 18.88
CA PRO A 480 5.29 -12.43 19.38
C PRO A 480 6.24 -12.11 18.23
N PHE A 481 6.77 -10.90 18.17
CA PHE A 481 7.78 -10.50 17.19
C PHE A 481 9.13 -10.38 17.89
N GLU A 482 10.19 -10.93 17.30
CA GLU A 482 11.54 -10.64 17.72
C GLU A 482 11.83 -9.14 17.58
N GLU A 483 12.61 -8.59 18.51
CA GLU A 483 12.95 -7.16 18.50
C GLU A 483 13.82 -6.78 17.29
N HIS A 484 14.64 -7.73 16.84
CA HIS A 484 15.53 -7.59 15.71
C HIS A 484 15.56 -8.87 14.89
N THR A 485 15.78 -8.74 13.58
CA THR A 485 16.04 -9.90 12.72
C THR A 485 17.30 -10.66 13.16
N ASP A 486 17.23 -11.98 13.05
CA ASP A 486 18.33 -12.93 13.21
C ASP A 486 19.30 -12.97 12.01
N LEU A 487 18.90 -12.36 10.88
CA LEU A 487 19.64 -12.39 9.63
C LEU A 487 19.87 -10.98 9.07
N ARG A 488 20.74 -10.23 9.77
CA ARG A 488 20.96 -8.79 9.51
C ARG A 488 21.78 -8.48 8.24
N VAL A 489 21.49 -7.32 7.66
CA VAL A 489 22.39 -6.55 6.80
C VAL A 489 23.35 -5.77 7.71
N GLN A 490 24.65 -6.00 7.58
CA GLN A 490 25.66 -5.23 8.32
C GLN A 490 25.92 -3.91 7.59
N GLY A 491 25.97 -2.80 8.34
CA GLY A 491 26.55 -1.56 7.81
C GLY A 491 28.07 -1.69 7.71
N LEU A 492 28.70 -0.95 6.80
CA LEU A 492 30.15 -0.75 6.81
C LEU A 492 30.52 0.06 8.06
N GLY A 493 30.68 -0.64 9.19
CA GLY A 493 30.98 -0.03 10.49
C GLY A 493 31.08 -1.09 11.57
N GLY A 494 32.28 -1.64 11.77
CA GLY A 494 32.60 -2.46 12.93
C GLY A 494 33.07 -3.89 12.67
N ILE A 495 33.87 -4.15 11.63
CA ILE A 495 34.79 -5.29 11.64
C ILE A 495 36.14 -4.78 11.14
N GLY A 496 37.10 -4.65 12.05
CA GLY A 496 38.51 -4.58 11.70
C GLY A 496 38.87 -5.88 10.99
N GLY A 497 38.94 -5.82 9.67
CA GLY A 497 39.51 -6.84 8.82
C GLY A 497 40.45 -6.14 7.87
N ASP A 498 41.75 -6.28 8.13
CA ASP A 498 42.82 -5.78 7.27
C ASP A 498 42.60 -6.26 5.84
N VAL A 499 42.33 -5.32 4.93
CA VAL A 499 42.56 -5.52 3.51
C VAL A 499 43.94 -4.93 3.23
N GLU A 500 44.97 -5.75 3.36
CA GLU A 500 46.30 -5.44 2.83
C GLU A 500 46.20 -5.35 1.30
N GLY A 501 46.18 -4.12 0.78
CA GLY A 501 46.50 -3.82 -0.60
C GLY A 501 47.98 -3.45 -0.74
N PRO A 502 48.68 -3.90 -1.79
CA PRO A 502 50.13 -3.73 -1.89
C PRO A 502 50.52 -2.27 -2.10
N THR A 503 51.35 -1.76 -1.18
CA THR A 503 51.96 -0.43 -1.26
C THR A 503 53.13 -0.43 -2.24
N GLY A 504 52.89 0.08 -3.44
CA GLY A 504 53.94 0.53 -4.36
C GLY A 504 54.19 2.02 -4.15
N GLY A 505 55.28 2.37 -3.47
CA GLY A 505 55.71 3.75 -3.28
C GLY A 505 56.40 4.33 -4.51
N MET A 506 56.18 5.61 -4.76
CA MET A 506 57.23 6.55 -5.15
C MET A 506 56.80 7.96 -4.75
N GLY A 507 57.67 8.61 -3.98
CA GLY A 507 57.43 9.90 -3.36
C GLY A 507 57.61 11.09 -4.29
N GLY A 508 57.16 12.24 -3.80
CA GLY A 508 57.39 13.55 -4.38
C GLY A 508 56.82 14.62 -3.46
N GLU A 509 57.68 15.19 -2.60
CA GLU A 509 57.42 16.43 -1.86
C GLU A 509 57.17 17.58 -2.84
N VAL A 510 56.15 18.42 -2.62
CA VAL A 510 56.25 19.87 -2.86
C VAL A 510 55.38 20.65 -1.86
N GLN A 511 56.03 21.69 -1.36
CA GLN A 511 55.68 22.73 -0.39
C GLN A 511 54.32 23.44 -0.49
N ASP A 512 53.87 23.80 0.70
CA ASP A 512 52.91 24.85 1.07
C ASP A 512 53.36 26.24 0.54
N PRO A 513 52.42 27.13 0.14
CA PRO A 513 52.52 28.47 0.67
C PRO A 513 51.19 29.09 1.10
N THR A 514 51.24 29.64 2.30
CA THR A 514 50.37 30.70 2.84
C THR A 514 50.15 31.85 1.85
N GLY A 515 48.90 32.28 1.71
CA GLY A 515 48.53 33.49 0.99
C GLY A 515 47.12 33.96 1.32
N SER A 516 47.01 34.80 2.36
CA SER A 516 45.83 35.62 2.66
C SER A 516 45.52 36.56 1.50
N MET A 517 44.25 36.70 1.12
CA MET A 517 43.58 37.96 0.75
C MET A 517 42.07 37.74 0.62
N GLY A 518 41.31 38.61 1.29
CA GLY A 518 39.86 38.53 1.40
C GLY A 518 39.09 39.02 0.17
N GLY A 519 37.78 38.81 0.21
CA GLY A 519 36.82 39.33 -0.76
C GLY A 519 35.41 38.89 -0.40
N GLU A 520 34.66 39.80 0.21
CA GLU A 520 33.24 39.71 0.53
C GLU A 520 32.32 39.84 -0.71
N LEU A 521 31.21 39.08 -0.67
CA LEU A 521 29.84 39.37 -1.15
C LEU A 521 29.51 39.38 -2.66
N PRO A 522 28.22 39.27 -3.09
CA PRO A 522 26.97 39.06 -2.32
C PRO A 522 26.02 37.94 -2.83
N ALA A 523 25.03 37.66 -1.98
CA ALA A 523 23.81 36.91 -2.26
C ALA A 523 22.91 37.60 -3.30
N THR A 524 22.12 36.81 -4.03
CA THR A 524 20.94 37.30 -4.77
C THR A 524 19.78 36.31 -4.62
N VAL A 525 18.70 36.88 -4.05
CA VAL A 525 17.25 36.74 -4.30
C VAL A 525 16.64 35.34 -4.27
#